data_AF-W1YRF0-F1
#
_entry.id   AF-W1YRF0-F1
#
_cell.length_a   1.000
_cell.length_b   1.000
_cell.length_c   1.000
_cell.angle_alpha   90.00
_cell.angle_beta   90.00
_cell.angle_gamma   90.00
#
_symmetry.space_group_name_H-M   'P 1'
#
loop_
_entity.id
_entity.type
_entity.pdbx_description
1 polymer ?
#
loop_
_entity_poly.entity_id
_entity_poly.type
_entity_poly.pdbx_seq_one_letter_code
_entity_poly.pdbx_strand_id
1 'polypeptide(L)' 'MDHQAWQELASGREAAVEQAMGLSYVGTPEEVVDGLRDLANRWGLEEIFVVTYAHDAAARRRSYELLGQAWQASAPRS' A
#
# COMPACT_ATOMS: atom_id res chain seq x y z
N MET A 1 8.00 15.39 -10.59
CA MET A 1 8.59 14.06 -10.81
C MET A 1 7.91 13.46 -12.02
N ASP A 2 8.67 12.92 -12.96
CA ASP A 2 8.10 12.16 -14.06
C ASP A 2 7.55 10.83 -13.50
N HIS A 3 6.24 10.62 -13.67
CA HIS A 3 5.51 9.47 -13.20
C HIS A 3 5.71 8.23 -14.09
N GLN A 4 6.40 8.38 -15.24
CA GLN A 4 6.73 7.30 -16.17
C GLN A 4 8.22 6.94 -16.22
N ALA A 5 9.08 7.62 -15.45
CA ALA A 5 10.52 7.31 -15.38
C ALA A 5 10.82 5.86 -14.95
N TRP A 6 9.85 5.17 -14.32
CA TRP A 6 9.97 3.76 -13.99
C TRP A 6 10.01 2.85 -15.22
N GLN A 7 9.46 3.25 -16.36
CA GLN A 7 9.41 2.43 -17.58
C GLN A 7 10.82 2.12 -18.10
N GLU A 8 11.72 3.11 -18.07
CA GLU A 8 13.12 2.93 -18.45
C GLU A 8 13.84 1.93 -17.52
N LEU A 9 13.51 1.95 -16.22
CA LEU A 9 14.05 1.03 -15.22
C LEU A 9 13.42 -0.37 -15.30
N ALA A 10 12.25 -0.49 -15.94
CA ALA A 10 11.46 -1.70 -16.02
C ALA A 10 11.50 -2.35 -17.40
N SER A 11 12.49 -2.04 -18.24
CA SER A 11 12.60 -2.57 -19.60
C SER A 11 12.39 -4.10 -19.66
N GLY A 12 11.35 -4.53 -20.39
CA GLY A 12 10.94 -5.93 -20.53
C GLY A 12 10.16 -6.51 -19.34
N ARG A 13 9.79 -5.69 -18.35
CA ARG A 13 9.00 -6.03 -17.15
C ARG A 13 7.89 -5.03 -16.86
N GLU A 14 7.52 -4.22 -17.85
CA GLU A 14 6.66 -3.06 -17.67
C GLU A 14 5.29 -3.46 -17.11
N ALA A 15 4.69 -4.50 -17.70
CA ALA A 15 3.41 -5.04 -17.26
C ALA A 15 3.44 -5.59 -15.82
N ALA A 16 4.57 -6.15 -15.37
CA ALA A 16 4.72 -6.64 -14.00
C ALA A 16 4.82 -5.49 -12.99
N VAL A 17 5.54 -4.42 -13.35
CA VAL A 17 5.64 -3.22 -12.52
C VAL A 17 4.30 -2.48 -12.46
N GLU A 18 3.58 -2.37 -13.58
CA GLU A 18 2.25 -1.77 -13.61
C GLU A 18 1.26 -2.54 -12.73
N GLN A 19 1.26 -3.87 -12.79
CA GLN A 19 0.46 -4.71 -11.88
C GLN A 19 0.84 -4.51 -10.40
N ALA A 20 2.15 -4.46 -10.11
CA ALA A 20 2.62 -4.22 -8.74
C ALA A 20 2.22 -2.84 -8.23
N MET A 21 2.30 -1.80 -9.07
CA MET A 21 1.88 -0.44 -8.74
C MET A 21 0.36 -0.37 -8.51
N GLY A 22 -0.44 -1.12 -9.29
CA GLY A 22 -1.89 -1.21 -9.10
C GLY A 22 -2.31 -1.82 -7.75
N LEU A 23 -1.39 -2.50 -7.05
CA LEU A 23 -1.58 -3.08 -5.72
C LEU A 23 -0.69 -2.42 -4.65
N SER A 24 -0.07 -1.28 -4.96
CA SER A 24 0.79 -0.54 -4.05
C SER A 24 0.13 0.76 -3.59
N TYR A 25 0.18 1.00 -2.29
CA TYR A 25 -0.40 2.19 -1.65
C TYR A 25 0.70 2.95 -0.93
N VAL A 26 0.85 4.23 -1.25
CA VAL A 26 1.86 5.13 -0.67
C VAL A 26 1.19 6.45 -0.33
N GLY A 27 1.36 6.91 0.92
CA GLY A 27 0.74 8.12 1.42
C GLY A 27 0.81 8.21 2.93
N THR A 28 -0.05 9.05 3.50
CA THR A 28 -0.33 9.07 4.93
C THR A 28 -0.99 7.75 5.37
N PRO A 29 -0.92 7.38 6.67
CA PRO A 29 -1.57 6.18 7.17
C PRO A 29 -3.07 6.13 6.85
N GLU A 30 -3.76 7.25 6.93
CA GLU A 30 -5.19 7.38 6.66
C GLU A 30 -5.51 7.11 5.18
N GLU A 31 -4.76 7.74 4.26
CA GLU A 31 -4.92 7.52 2.81
C GLU A 31 -4.68 6.05 2.43
N VAL A 32 -3.71 5.39 3.07
CA VAL A 32 -3.44 3.97 2.83
C VAL A 32 -4.57 3.09 3.36
N VAL A 33 -5.12 3.38 4.54
CA VAL A 33 -6.28 2.64 5.08
C VAL A 33 -7.48 2.75 4.16
N ASP A 34 -7.79 3.94 3.67
CA ASP A 34 -8.92 4.16 2.76
C ASP A 34 -8.72 3.36 1.46
N GLY A 35 -7.54 3.44 0.85
CA GLY A 35 -7.22 2.67 -0.36
C GLY A 35 -7.30 1.15 -0.17
N LEU A 36 -6.86 0.63 0.99
CA LEU A 36 -6.95 -0.80 1.31
C LEU A 36 -8.40 -1.24 1.58
N ARG A 37 -9.24 -0.39 2.17
CA ARG A 37 -10.67 -0.69 2.35
C ARG A 37 -11.41 -0.70 1.02
N ASP A 38 -11.11 0.24 0.14
CA ASP A 38 -11.66 0.25 -1.21
C ASP A 38 -11.28 -1.00 -1.99
N LEU A 39 -10.02 -1.46 -1.84
CA LEU A 39 -9.58 -2.74 -2.39
C LEU A 39 -10.38 -3.91 -1.83
N ALA A 40 -10.51 -4.02 -0.50
CA ALA A 40 -11.26 -5.08 0.15
C ALA A 40 -12.71 -5.10 -0.34
N ASN A 41 -13.38 -3.95 -0.35
CA ASN A 41 -14.77 -3.81 -0.76
C ASN A 41 -14.96 -4.17 -2.23
N ARG A 42 -14.06 -3.71 -3.11
CA ARG A 42 -14.13 -3.97 -4.55
C ARG A 42 -14.08 -5.46 -4.89
N TRP A 43 -13.31 -6.23 -4.13
CA TRP A 43 -13.06 -7.65 -4.41
C TRP A 43 -13.70 -8.60 -3.38
N GLY A 44 -14.43 -8.08 -2.38
CA GLY A 44 -15.05 -8.87 -1.32
C GLY A 44 -14.03 -9.59 -0.43
N LEU A 45 -12.89 -8.97 -0.14
CA LEU A 45 -11.83 -9.58 0.67
C LEU A 45 -12.14 -9.50 2.16
N GLU A 46 -11.95 -10.60 2.86
CA GLU A 46 -12.07 -10.66 4.33
C GLU A 46 -10.75 -10.34 5.04
N GLU A 47 -9.62 -10.49 4.33
CA GLU A 47 -8.27 -10.26 4.87
C GLU A 47 -7.36 -9.65 3.80
N ILE A 48 -6.43 -8.80 4.25
CA ILE A 48 -5.37 -8.22 3.42
C ILE A 48 -4.03 -8.41 4.13
N PHE A 49 -3.06 -8.98 3.41
CA PHE A 49 -1.67 -8.98 3.82
C PHE A 49 -0.94 -7.79 3.21
N VAL A 50 -0.25 -7.01 4.05
CA VAL A 50 0.54 -5.86 3.60
C VAL A 50 2.01 -6.15 3.77
N VAL A 51 2.80 -5.81 2.74
CA VAL A 51 4.26 -5.80 2.79
C VAL A 51 4.75 -4.39 2.53
N THR A 52 5.62 -3.88 3.39
CA THR A 52 6.25 -2.58 3.20
C THR A 52 7.68 -2.74 2.69
N TYR A 53 7.95 -2.17 1.51
CA TYR A 53 9.29 -2.04 0.96
C TYR A 53 10.00 -0.83 1.59
N ALA A 54 10.79 -1.09 2.64
CA ALA A 54 11.67 -0.09 3.25
C ALA A 54 13.05 -0.72 3.48
N HIS A 55 14.11 0.00 3.09
CA HIS A 55 15.49 -0.47 3.28
C HIS A 55 15.81 -0.68 4.76
N ASP A 56 15.40 0.26 5.61
CA ASP A 56 15.58 0.17 7.06
C ASP A 56 14.46 -0.65 7.73
N ALA A 57 14.86 -1.55 8.64
CA ALA A 57 13.95 -2.40 9.39
C ALA A 57 13.13 -1.61 10.42
N ALA A 58 13.71 -0.57 11.04
CA ALA A 58 12.98 0.27 11.98
C ALA A 58 11.91 1.11 11.27
N ALA A 59 12.25 1.70 10.12
CA ALA A 59 11.28 2.38 9.25
C ALA A 59 10.13 1.44 8.84
N ARG A 60 10.43 0.19 8.45
CA ARG A 60 9.41 -0.81 8.09
C ARG A 60 8.47 -1.10 9.27
N ARG A 61 9.02 -1.33 10.46
CA ARG A 61 8.23 -1.55 11.67
C ARG A 61 7.33 -0.36 11.98
N ARG A 62 7.88 0.86 11.90
CA ARG A 62 7.12 2.09 12.13
C ARG A 62 5.96 2.26 11.15
N SER A 63 6.16 1.89 9.88
CA SER A 63 5.10 1.89 8.86
C SER A 63 3.93 0.98 9.27
N TYR A 64 4.21 -0.25 9.73
CA TYR A 64 3.16 -1.16 10.20
C TYR A 64 2.45 -0.66 11.45
N GLU A 65 3.17 -0.07 12.40
CA GLU A 65 2.57 0.53 13.60
C GLU A 65 1.61 1.67 13.24
N LEU A 66 2.03 2.58 12.36
CA LEU A 66 1.21 3.69 11.89
C LEU A 66 -0.04 3.19 11.16
N LEU A 67 0.12 2.22 10.25
CA LEU A 67 -1.00 1.62 9.53
C LEU A 67 -1.98 0.94 10.49
N GLY A 68 -1.47 0.17 11.47
CA GLY A 68 -2.31 -0.49 12.47
C GLY A 68 -3.07 0.50 13.35
N GLN A 69 -2.44 1.60 13.75
CA GLN A 69 -3.09 2.68 14.53
C GLN A 69 -4.21 3.34 13.73
N ALA A 70 -3.95 3.73 12.47
CA ALA A 70 -4.95 4.34 11.60
C ALA A 70 -6.11 3.37 11.29
N TRP A 71 -5.82 2.08 11.10
CA TRP A 71 -6.83 1.05 10.89
C TRP A 71 -7.78 0.92 12.10
N GLN A 72 -7.24 0.92 13.32
CA GLN A 72 -8.04 0.87 14.54
C GLN A 72 -8.86 2.15 14.75
N ALA A 73 -8.26 3.31 14.49
CA ALA A 73 -8.94 4.61 14.65
C ALA A 73 -10.10 4.80 13.66
N SER A 74 -10.02 4.19 12.49
CA SER A 74 -11.03 4.28 11.43
C SER A 74 -12.09 3.17 11.51
N ALA A 75 -11.95 2.19 12.40
CA ALA A 75 -12.97 1.17 12.63
C ALA A 75 -14.14 1.77 13.42
N PRO A 76 -15.40 1.43 13.10
CA PRO A 76 -16.54 1.90 13.89
C PRO A 76 -16.39 1.45 15.34
N ARG A 77 -16.49 2.39 16.28
CA ARG A 77 -16.50 2.08 17.71
C ARG A 77 -17.82 1.38 18.05
N SER A 78 -17.72 0.14 18.49
CA SER A 78 -18.82 -0.61 19.12
C SER A 78 -19.15 -0.10 20.52
#